data_AF-A0A9W8MBL6-F1
#
_entry.id   AF-A0A9W8MBL6-F1
#
_cell.length_a   1.000
_cell.length_b   1.000
_cell.length_c   1.000
_cell.angle_alpha   90.00
_cell.angle_beta   90.00
_cell.angle_gamma   90.00
#
_symmetry.space_group_name_H-M   'P 1'
#
loop_
_entity.id
_entity.type
_entity.pdbx_description
1 polymer ?
#
loop_
_entity_poly.entity_id
_entity_poly.type
_entity_poly.pdbx_seq_one_letter_code
_entity_poly.pdbx_strand_id
1 'polypeptide(L)'
;MNVTDGRIRWRIHDLDERRCGNRAFHKQHKTCAQCGYPSAKLRSYEWGQKAKRRKTTGTGRMRYLKTVSRRFKNGFRENTVATKKAKPSTTE
;
A
#
# COMPACT_ATOMS: atom_id res chain seq x y z
N MET A 1 -6.62 -13.37 -42.74
CA MET A 1 -6.99 -12.30 -41.80
C MET A 1 -8.16 -12.82 -40.99
N ASN A 2 -7.90 -13.46 -39.85
CA ASN A 2 -8.92 -14.23 -39.16
C ASN A 2 -9.72 -13.34 -38.20
N VAL A 3 -11.02 -13.29 -38.49
CA VAL A 3 -12.08 -12.63 -37.74
C VAL A 3 -12.27 -13.36 -36.40
N THR A 4 -11.55 -12.98 -35.35
CA THR A 4 -11.82 -13.45 -33.98
C THR A 4 -11.88 -12.34 -32.94
N ASP A 5 -11.82 -11.07 -33.35
CA ASP A 5 -11.99 -9.93 -32.44
C ASP A 5 -13.47 -9.52 -32.36
N GLY A 6 -14.28 -10.46 -31.87
CA GLY A 6 -15.73 -10.31 -31.87
C GLY A 6 -16.39 -11.04 -30.71
N ARG A 7 -16.47 -10.34 -29.57
CA ARG A 7 -17.47 -10.53 -28.48
C ARG A 7 -17.07 -11.46 -27.32
N ILE A 8 -16.16 -11.01 -26.45
CA ILE A 8 -16.11 -11.49 -25.07
C ILE A 8 -17.17 -10.72 -24.24
N ARG A 9 -18.39 -11.27 -24.16
CA ARG A 9 -19.52 -10.65 -23.42
C ARG A 9 -19.40 -10.79 -21.90
N TRP A 10 -18.71 -11.83 -21.43
CA TRP A 10 -18.73 -12.24 -20.03
C TRP A 10 -17.44 -11.82 -19.32
N ARG A 11 -17.56 -10.89 -18.36
CA ARG A 11 -16.43 -10.47 -17.52
C ARG A 11 -16.41 -11.25 -16.22
N ILE A 12 -15.39 -12.09 -16.06
CA ILE A 12 -15.17 -12.93 -14.86
C ILE A 12 -14.52 -12.12 -13.73
N HIS A 13 -13.54 -11.26 -14.05
CA HIS A 13 -12.80 -10.47 -13.06
C HIS A 13 -13.34 -9.04 -12.93
N ASP A 14 -13.56 -8.58 -11.70
CA ASP A 14 -13.99 -7.23 -11.37
C ASP A 14 -12.91 -6.40 -10.65
N LEU A 15 -13.06 -5.08 -10.70
CA LEU A 15 -12.26 -4.07 -10.00
C LEU A 15 -12.66 -3.86 -8.53
N ASP A 16 -13.86 -4.32 -8.12
CA ASP A 16 -14.49 -4.08 -6.80
C ASP A 16 -13.68 -4.45 -5.55
N GLU A 17 -12.49 -5.03 -5.70
CA GLU A 17 -11.62 -5.42 -4.60
C GLU A 17 -10.97 -4.21 -3.91
N ARG A 18 -11.63 -3.67 -2.88
CA ARG A 18 -11.17 -2.53 -2.06
C ARG A 18 -9.79 -2.72 -1.43
N ARG A 19 -9.35 -3.98 -1.21
CA ARG A 19 -8.04 -4.26 -0.58
C ARG A 19 -6.87 -3.95 -1.49
N CYS A 20 -6.96 -4.36 -2.76
CA CYS A 20 -5.82 -4.28 -3.68
C CYS A 20 -6.02 -3.33 -4.87
N GLY A 21 -7.24 -2.84 -5.10
CA GLY A 21 -7.56 -1.88 -6.15
C GLY A 21 -7.25 -2.39 -7.57
N ASN A 22 -7.13 -3.71 -7.74
CA ASN A 22 -6.81 -4.34 -9.02
C ASN A 22 -8.01 -5.16 -9.52
N ARG A 23 -8.15 -5.25 -10.85
CA ARG A 23 -9.16 -6.06 -11.55
C ARG A 23 -8.86 -7.55 -11.48
N ALA A 24 -8.97 -8.12 -10.30
CA ALA A 24 -8.58 -9.51 -10.03
C ALA A 24 -9.62 -10.28 -9.21
N PHE A 25 -10.78 -9.68 -8.92
CA PHE A 25 -11.83 -10.34 -8.15
C PHE A 25 -12.68 -11.24 -9.05
N HIS A 26 -12.62 -12.55 -8.84
CA HIS A 26 -13.38 -13.51 -9.62
C HIS A 26 -14.84 -13.58 -9.13
N LYS A 27 -15.82 -13.16 -9.96
CA LYS A 27 -17.22 -13.04 -9.54
C LYS A 27 -17.86 -14.36 -9.09
N GLN A 28 -17.64 -15.44 -9.85
CA GLN A 28 -18.28 -16.73 -9.56
C GLN A 28 -17.68 -17.40 -8.32
N HIS A 29 -16.34 -17.52 -8.26
CA HIS A 29 -15.64 -18.10 -7.12
C HIS A 29 -15.49 -17.17 -5.92
N LYS A 30 -15.87 -15.89 -6.05
CA LYS A 30 -15.80 -14.86 -5.01
C LYS A 30 -14.41 -14.74 -4.38
N THR A 31 -13.35 -14.92 -5.18
CA THR A 31 -11.96 -14.87 -4.71
C THR A 31 -11.10 -13.92 -5.53
N CYS A 32 -10.21 -13.19 -4.85
CA CYS A 32 -9.26 -12.31 -5.53
C CYS A 32 -7.97 -13.06 -5.91
N ALA A 33 -7.68 -13.13 -7.20
CA ALA A 33 -6.43 -13.69 -7.70
C ALA A 33 -5.20 -12.87 -7.29
N GLN A 34 -5.35 -11.60 -6.90
CA GLN A 34 -4.19 -10.77 -6.52
C GLN A 34 -3.89 -10.82 -5.03
N CYS A 35 -4.89 -10.56 -4.17
CA CYS A 35 -4.70 -10.42 -2.73
C CYS A 35 -5.23 -11.61 -1.91
N GLY A 36 -6.02 -12.50 -2.50
CA GLY A 36 -6.59 -13.66 -1.81
C GLY A 36 -7.91 -13.40 -1.08
N TYR A 37 -8.48 -12.19 -1.14
CA TYR A 37 -9.79 -11.91 -0.55
C TYR A 37 -10.81 -13.01 -0.90
N PRO A 38 -11.59 -13.53 0.07
CA PRO A 38 -11.84 -13.01 1.42
C PRO A 38 -10.81 -13.40 2.50
N SER A 39 -9.74 -14.14 2.20
CA SER A 39 -8.77 -14.58 3.22
C SER A 39 -8.23 -13.41 4.06
N ALA A 40 -8.03 -13.62 5.36
CA ALA A 40 -7.46 -12.58 6.23
C ALA A 40 -6.02 -12.25 5.86
N LYS A 41 -5.21 -13.28 5.57
CA LYS A 41 -3.82 -13.13 5.12
C LYS A 41 -3.76 -12.73 3.65
N LEU A 42 -2.80 -11.87 3.31
CA LEU A 42 -2.49 -11.52 1.93
C LEU A 42 -1.85 -12.70 1.19
N ARG A 43 -2.35 -13.01 0.00
CA ARG A 43 -1.79 -14.05 -0.88
C ARG A 43 -0.36 -13.68 -1.31
N SER A 44 0.60 -14.56 -1.01
CA SER A 44 2.02 -14.45 -1.43
C SER A 44 2.57 -15.84 -1.76
N TYR A 45 3.43 -15.92 -2.79
CA TYR A 45 4.15 -17.15 -3.12
C TYR A 45 5.66 -16.89 -3.21
N GLU A 46 6.43 -17.91 -2.82
CA GLU A 46 7.90 -17.86 -2.81
C GLU A 46 8.52 -17.92 -4.21
N TRP A 47 7.84 -18.54 -5.16
CA TRP A 47 8.31 -18.60 -6.55
C TRP A 47 8.20 -17.24 -7.29
N GLY A 48 7.50 -16.25 -6.71
CA GLY A 48 7.22 -14.96 -7.32
C GLY A 48 7.93 -13.78 -6.67
N GLN A 49 9.26 -13.74 -6.64
CA GLN A 49 10.05 -12.70 -5.95
C GLN A 49 9.72 -11.26 -6.41
N LYS A 50 9.52 -11.06 -7.73
CA LYS A 50 9.08 -9.76 -8.27
C LYS A 50 7.68 -9.36 -7.78
N ALA A 51 6.79 -10.33 -7.64
CA ALA A 51 5.43 -10.09 -7.15
C ALA A 51 5.42 -9.67 -5.68
N LYS A 52 6.31 -10.26 -4.86
CA LYS A 52 6.54 -9.83 -3.47
C LYS A 52 6.99 -8.38 -3.43
N ARG A 53 8.05 -8.03 -4.17
CA ARG A 53 8.63 -6.68 -4.20
C ARG A 53 7.62 -5.57 -4.52
N ARG A 54 6.60 -5.86 -5.34
CA ARG A 54 5.53 -4.90 -5.67
C ARG A 54 4.57 -4.60 -4.52
N LYS A 55 4.51 -5.46 -3.50
CA LYS A 55 3.55 -5.38 -2.40
C LYS A 55 4.20 -5.23 -1.02
N THR A 56 5.52 -5.36 -0.92
CA THR A 56 6.23 -5.28 0.36
C THR A 56 6.07 -3.90 1.01
N THR A 57 6.25 -3.85 2.32
CA THR A 57 6.38 -2.62 3.10
C THR A 57 7.39 -1.68 2.43
N GLY A 58 7.07 -0.39 2.33
CA GLY A 58 7.91 0.59 1.62
C GLY A 58 7.35 1.04 0.27
N THR A 59 6.50 0.23 -0.37
CA THR A 59 5.97 0.54 -1.72
C THR A 59 4.89 1.62 -1.74
N GLY A 60 4.18 1.82 -0.63
CA GLY A 60 3.09 2.79 -0.49
C GLY A 60 3.45 4.02 0.36
N ARG A 61 2.44 4.84 0.68
CA ARG A 61 2.59 6.13 1.39
C ARG A 61 3.11 6.05 2.84
N MET A 62 3.23 4.84 3.43
CA MET A 62 3.74 4.57 4.80
C MET A 62 3.39 5.65 5.85
N ARG A 63 2.10 6.00 5.99
CA ARG A 63 1.66 7.16 6.80
C ARG A 63 2.25 7.17 8.21
N TYR A 64 2.31 6.02 8.86
CA TYR A 64 2.89 5.86 10.20
C TYR A 64 4.42 5.69 10.15
N LEU A 65 4.88 4.61 9.52
CA LEU A 65 6.29 4.20 9.51
C LEU A 65 7.26 5.29 9.01
N LYS A 66 6.84 6.14 8.07
CA LYS A 66 7.69 7.24 7.55
C LYS A 66 8.18 8.20 8.64
N THR A 67 7.41 8.37 9.73
CA THR A 67 7.74 9.30 10.82
C THR A 67 8.43 8.62 11.99
N VAL A 68 8.43 7.29 12.04
CA VAL A 68 8.91 6.52 13.20
C VAL A 68 10.39 6.76 13.44
N SER A 69 11.24 6.73 12.40
CA SER A 69 12.68 6.98 12.56
C SER A 69 12.99 8.38 13.11
N ARG A 70 12.21 9.40 12.74
CA ARG A 70 12.35 10.76 13.28
C ARG A 70 11.86 10.83 14.73
N ARG A 71 10.72 10.20 15.04
CA ARG A 71 10.19 10.12 16.41
C ARG A 71 11.15 9.40 17.34
N PHE A 72 11.78 8.32 16.87
CA PHE A 72 12.79 7.56 17.61
C PHE A 72 13.99 8.43 17.99
N LYS A 73 14.56 9.20 17.03
CA LYS A 73 15.65 10.15 17.32
C LYS A 73 15.25 11.23 18.33
N ASN A 74 13.98 11.59 18.35
CA ASN A 74 13.44 12.59 19.26
C ASN A 74 12.94 11.97 20.59
N GLY A 75 13.19 10.68 20.84
CA GLY A 75 12.81 10.00 22.09
C GLY A 75 11.31 9.83 22.28
N PHE A 76 10.52 9.75 21.20
CA PHE A 76 9.06 9.60 21.23
C PHE A 76 8.34 10.65 22.09
N ARG A 77 8.83 11.89 22.10
CA ARG A 77 8.20 13.00 22.83
C ARG A 77 6.73 13.20 22.42
N GLU A 78 5.88 13.33 23.42
CA GLU A 78 4.46 13.65 23.28
C GLU A 78 4.16 14.98 24.00
N ASN A 79 3.17 15.74 23.51
CA ASN A 79 2.65 16.97 24.13
C ASN A 79 3.65 18.10 24.43
N THR A 80 4.84 18.10 23.81
CA THR A 80 5.81 19.21 23.95
C THR A 80 5.73 20.17 22.77
N VAL A 81 5.75 21.48 23.03
CA VAL A 81 5.85 22.52 22.00
C VAL A 81 7.31 22.89 21.75
N ALA A 82 7.66 23.17 20.49
CA ALA A 82 8.99 23.66 20.14
C ALA A 82 9.17 25.09 20.68
N THR A 83 10.26 25.34 21.42
CA THR A 83 10.58 26.69 21.88
C THR A 83 11.12 27.53 20.72
N LYS A 84 10.70 28.80 20.64
CA LYS A 84 11.23 29.76 19.67
C LYS A 84 12.67 30.12 20.06
N LYS A 85 13.62 29.95 19.14
CA LYS A 85 15.00 30.44 19.35
C LYS A 85 15.09 31.90 18.93
N ALA A 86 15.29 32.82 19.88
CA ALA A 86 15.65 34.21 19.61
C ALA A 86 17.18 34.35 19.46
N LYS A 87 17.64 35.26 18.60
CA LYS A 87 19.07 35.62 18.54
C LYS A 87 19.45 36.32 19.86
N PRO A 88 20.61 36.02 20.47
CA PRO A 88 21.07 36.80 21.62
C PRO A 88 21.23 38.25 21.17
N SER A 89 20.63 39.19 21.90
CA SER A 89 20.92 40.62 21.73
C SER A 89 22.37 40.85 22.17
N THR A 90 23.23 41.21 21.24
CA THR A 90 24.53 41.81 21.56
C THR A 90 24.26 43.12 22.27
N THR A 91 24.39 43.12 23.59
CA THR A 91 24.57 44.34 24.39
C THR A 91 26.01 44.77 24.18
N GLU A 92 26.20 46.01 23.74
CA GLU A 92 27.52 46.66 23.59
C GLU A 92 28.35 46.63 24.87
#